data_AF-A0A955MZ54-F1
#
_entry.id   AF-A0A955MZ54-F1
#
_cell.length_a   1.000
_cell.length_b   1.000
_cell.length_c   1.000
_cell.angle_alpha   90.00
_cell.angle_beta   90.00
_cell.angle_gamma   90.00
#
_symmetry.space_group_name_H-M   'P 1'
#
loop_
_entity.id
_entity.type
_entity.pdbx_description
1 polymer ?
#
loop_
_entity_poly.entity_id
_entity_poly.type
_entity_poly.pdbx_seq_one_letter_code
_entity_poly.pdbx_strand_id
1 'polypeptide(L)'
;GILAGMYQNTTTDTTVPLEGMVEPETGKAVFKPAEKDYPLVETGLYNLIEDNAQALVFYDADTVQEKTLVRLDQPEDEEGVEGQ
;
A
#
# COMPACT_ATOMS: atom_id res chain seq x y z
N GLY A 1 6.61 -11.92 -7.35
CA GLY A 1 5.15 -11.87 -7.59
C GLY A 1 4.75 -10.44 -7.97
N ILE A 2 3.60 -10.25 -8.60
CA ILE A 2 3.05 -8.91 -8.90
C ILE A 2 2.23 -8.43 -7.70
N LEU A 3 2.38 -7.16 -7.32
CA LEU A 3 1.51 -6.46 -6.39
C LEU A 3 0.66 -5.47 -7.17
N ALA A 4 -0.64 -5.47 -6.93
CA ALA A 4 -1.58 -4.52 -7.51
C ALA A 4 -2.64 -4.17 -6.47
N GLY A 5 -3.13 -2.94 -6.49
CA GLY A 5 -4.14 -2.45 -5.55
C GLY A 5 -4.54 -1.02 -5.85
N MET A 6 -5.22 -0.38 -4.89
CA MET A 6 -5.60 1.02 -4.96
C MET A 6 -5.00 1.77 -3.77
N TYR A 7 -4.54 2.99 -4.01
CA TYR A 7 -4.11 3.92 -2.98
C TYR A 7 -5.06 5.10 -2.92
N GLN A 8 -5.65 5.33 -1.74
CA GLN A 8 -6.48 6.49 -1.44
C GLN A 8 -5.68 7.51 -0.64
N ASN A 9 -5.58 8.73 -1.15
CA ASN A 9 -5.04 9.87 -0.44
C ASN A 9 -6.18 10.74 0.08
N THR A 10 -6.45 10.65 1.38
CA THR A 10 -7.53 11.39 2.06
C THR A 10 -7.28 12.89 2.15
N THR A 11 -6.04 13.35 2.06
CA THR A 11 -5.70 14.78 2.07
C THR A 11 -6.11 15.46 0.76
N THR A 12 -5.97 14.76 -0.36
CA THR A 12 -6.29 15.28 -1.70
C THR A 12 -7.61 14.77 -2.27
N ASP A 13 -8.26 13.83 -1.58
CA ASP A 13 -9.43 13.09 -2.04
C ASP A 13 -9.23 12.43 -3.43
N THR A 14 -8.10 11.76 -3.59
CA THR A 14 -7.76 11.07 -4.84
C THR A 14 -7.52 9.59 -4.60
N THR A 15 -7.93 8.77 -5.57
CA THR A 15 -7.69 7.33 -5.57
C THR A 15 -6.99 6.95 -6.87
N VAL A 16 -5.85 6.26 -6.76
CA VAL A 16 -5.01 5.88 -7.91
C VAL A 16 -4.59 4.41 -7.81
N PRO A 17 -4.36 3.72 -8.93
CA PRO A 17 -3.85 2.36 -8.90
C PRO A 17 -2.43 2.30 -8.35
N LEU A 18 -2.13 1.25 -7.59
CA LEU A 18 -0.79 0.85 -7.20
C LEU A 18 -0.29 -0.28 -8.08
N GLU A 19 1.00 -0.24 -8.39
CA GLU A 19 1.73 -1.34 -8.99
C GLU A 19 2.98 -1.63 -8.17
N GLY A 20 3.43 -2.88 -8.20
CA GLY A 20 4.63 -3.28 -7.50
C GLY A 20 5.00 -4.72 -7.73
N MET A 21 6.04 -5.14 -7.00
CA MET A 21 6.56 -6.48 -7.09
C MET A 21 7.06 -6.99 -5.73
N VAL A 22 6.98 -8.29 -5.57
CA VAL A 22 7.66 -9.03 -4.50
C VAL A 22 8.85 -9.76 -5.11
N GLU A 23 10.04 -9.50 -4.58
CA GLU A 23 11.25 -10.25 -4.86
C GLU A 23 11.13 -11.66 -4.23
N PRO A 24 11.16 -12.74 -5.03
CA PRO A 24 10.81 -14.07 -4.57
C PRO A 24 11.79 -14.67 -3.56
N GLU A 25 13.07 -14.28 -3.61
CA GLU A 25 14.11 -14.86 -2.75
C GLU A 25 14.12 -14.24 -1.36
N THR A 26 13.84 -12.94 -1.26
CA THR A 26 13.94 -12.19 0.00
C THR A 26 12.58 -11.90 0.62
N GLY A 27 11.50 -12.01 -0.16
CA GLY A 27 10.18 -11.55 0.24
C GLY A 27 10.06 -10.02 0.30
N LYS A 28 11.04 -9.26 -0.19
CA LYS A 28 10.97 -7.79 -0.24
C LYS A 28 9.88 -7.34 -1.20
N ALA A 29 8.94 -6.55 -0.70
CA ALA A 29 7.83 -5.96 -1.44
C ALA A 29 8.11 -4.48 -1.69
N VAL A 30 7.99 -4.06 -2.95
CA VAL A 30 8.14 -2.67 -3.37
C VAL A 30 6.95 -2.28 -4.24
N PHE A 31 6.28 -1.17 -3.93
CA PHE A 31 5.12 -0.69 -4.69
C PHE A 31 5.00 0.84 -4.71
N LYS A 32 4.35 1.37 -5.74
CA LYS A 32 4.16 2.81 -6.00
C LYS A 32 2.84 3.08 -6.74
N PRO A 33 2.35 4.34 -6.80
CA PRO A 33 1.28 4.70 -7.73
C PRO A 33 1.70 4.42 -9.18
N ALA A 34 0.84 3.79 -9.99
CA ALA A 34 1.24 3.29 -11.31
C ALA A 34 1.74 4.40 -12.26
N GLU A 35 1.13 5.58 -12.20
CA GLU A 35 1.46 6.71 -13.08
C GLU A 35 2.54 7.65 -12.50
N LYS A 36 3.20 7.25 -11.40
CA LYS A 36 4.23 8.06 -10.73
C LYS A 36 5.43 7.20 -10.34
N ASP A 37 6.60 7.81 -10.25
CA ASP A 37 7.79 7.15 -9.70
C ASP A 37 7.79 7.16 -8.17
N TYR A 38 7.12 8.14 -7.56
CA TYR A 38 7.08 8.37 -6.12
C TYR A 38 5.66 8.72 -5.62
N PRO A 39 5.36 8.49 -4.32
CA PRO A 39 6.21 7.80 -3.36
C PRO A 39 6.37 6.30 -3.66
N LEU A 40 7.55 5.77 -3.41
CA LEU A 40 7.84 4.34 -3.49
C LEU A 40 7.84 3.78 -2.06
N VAL A 41 7.10 2.71 -1.82
CA VAL A 41 7.02 2.07 -0.52
C VAL A 41 7.74 0.73 -0.58
N GLU A 42 8.64 0.51 0.37
CA GLU A 42 9.35 -0.75 0.57
C GLU A 42 8.99 -1.36 1.93
N THR A 43 8.69 -2.66 1.94
CA THR A 43 8.47 -3.45 3.17
C THR A 43 8.68 -4.94 2.89
N GLY A 44 8.53 -5.81 3.89
CA GLY A 44 8.50 -7.26 3.68
C GLY A 44 7.09 -7.75 3.31
N LEU A 45 6.97 -8.80 2.49
CA LEU A 45 5.67 -9.42 2.17
C LEU A 45 4.95 -9.87 3.44
N TYR A 46 5.69 -10.43 4.41
CA TYR A 46 5.15 -10.83 5.71
C TYR A 46 4.52 -9.65 6.47
N ASN A 47 5.09 -8.45 6.35
CA ASN A 47 4.56 -7.25 7.01
C ASN A 47 3.16 -6.85 6.49
N LEU A 48 2.80 -7.24 5.26
CA LEU A 48 1.51 -6.88 4.66
C LEU A 48 0.32 -7.70 5.21
N ILE A 49 0.58 -8.74 6.00
CA ILE A 49 -0.48 -9.52 6.69
C ILE A 49 -0.62 -9.17 8.17
N GLU A 50 0.28 -8.35 8.71
CA GLU A 50 0.22 -7.87 10.09
C GLU A 50 -0.77 -6.70 10.25
N ASP A 51 -1.14 -6.39 11.49
CA ASP A 51 -1.98 -5.23 11.82
C ASP A 51 -1.18 -3.94 11.83
N ASN A 52 0.08 -4.01 12.27
CA ASN A 52 1.01 -2.89 12.30
C ASN A 52 2.37 -3.37 11.83
N ALA A 53 2.96 -2.68 10.86
CA ALA A 53 4.27 -3.06 10.36
C ALA A 53 5.09 -1.88 9.85
N GLN A 54 6.41 -2.05 9.81
CA GLN A 54 7.31 -1.00 9.37
C GLN A 54 7.49 -1.00 7.85
N ALA A 55 7.60 0.19 7.27
CA ALA A 55 7.89 0.41 5.87
C ALA A 55 8.82 1.62 5.70
N LEU A 56 9.59 1.60 4.61
CA LEU A 56 10.31 2.76 4.13
C LEU A 56 9.50 3.43 3.03
N VAL A 57 9.34 4.73 3.11
CA VAL A 57 8.69 5.55 2.08
C VAL A 57 9.73 6.48 1.48
N PHE A 58 10.06 6.24 0.22
CA PHE A 58 10.93 7.10 -0.57
C PHE A 58 10.05 8.15 -1.27
N TYR A 59 10.39 9.42 -1.09
CA TYR A 59 9.69 10.55 -1.73
C TYR A 59 10.42 11.05 -2.98
N ASP A 60 11.72 10.78 -3.05
CA ASP A 60 12.60 10.97 -4.20
C ASP A 60 13.83 10.05 -4.01
N ALA A 61 14.91 10.25 -4.77
CA ALA A 61 16.12 9.42 -4.70
C ALA A 61 16.93 9.59 -3.40
N ASP A 62 16.78 10.71 -2.71
CA ASP A 62 17.60 11.10 -1.56
C ASP A 62 16.77 11.17 -0.25
N THR A 63 15.45 11.23 -0.37
CA THR A 63 14.52 11.43 0.75
C THR A 63 13.77 10.14 1.06
N VAL A 64 14.10 9.52 2.19
CA VAL A 64 13.41 8.35 2.75
C VAL A 64 12.91 8.63 4.15
N GLN A 65 11.73 8.10 4.49
CA GLN A 65 11.20 8.12 5.85
C GLN A 65 10.74 6.72 6.27
N GLU A 66 11.05 6.35 7.50
CA GLU A 66 10.38 5.22 8.15
C GLU A 66 8.93 5.61 8.46
N LYS A 67 8.00 4.72 8.12
CA LYS A 67 6.58 4.84 8.42
C LYS A 67 6.04 3.52 8.93
N THR A 68 4.99 3.61 9.74
CA THR A 68 4.22 2.45 10.16
C THR A 68 3.00 2.32 9.26
N LEU A 69 2.83 1.16 8.65
CA LEU A 69 1.61 0.72 7.98
C LEU A 69 0.66 0.20 9.05
N VAL A 70 -0.54 0.76 9.11
CA VAL A 70 -1.59 0.34 10.05
C VAL A 70 -2.74 -0.24 9.22
N ARG A 71 -3.15 -1.46 9.54
CA ARG A 71 -4.33 -2.09 8.95
C ARG A 71 -5.56 -1.33 9.42
N LEU A 72 -6.34 -0.83 8.47
CA LEU A 72 -7.64 -0.27 8.76
C LEU A 72 -8.64 -1.42 8.96
N ASP A 73 -9.49 -1.28 9.96
CA ASP A 73 -10.65 -2.14 10.11
C ASP A 73 -11.51 -2.04 8.84
N GLN A 74 -12.11 -3.16 8.46
CA GLN A 74 -13.11 -3.11 7.40
C GLN A 74 -14.25 -2.21 7.88
N PRO A 75 -14.75 -1.29 7.03
CA PRO A 75 -15.93 -0.53 7.39
C PRO A 75 -17.06 -1.51 7.71
N GLU A 76 -17.82 -1.23 8.77
CA GLU A 76 -19.07 -1.95 9.02
C GLU A 76 -19.93 -1.78 7.77
N ASP A 77 -20.39 -2.89 7.18
CA ASP A 77 -21.20 -2.88 5.96
C ASP A 77 -22.33 -1.84 6.12
N GLU A 78 -22.43 -0.88 5.19
CA GLU A 78 -23.74 -0.31 4.91
C GLU A 78 -24.59 -1.49 4.46
N GLU A 79 -25.48 -1.94 5.36
CA GLU A 79 -26.30 -3.13 5.22
C GLU A 79 -26.74 -3.35 3.78
N GLY A 80 -26.49 -4.55 3.27
CA GLY A 80 -26.89 -4.96 1.94
C GLY A 80 -28.33 -4.54 1.67
N VAL A 81 -28.51 -3.67 0.67
CA VAL A 81 -29.77 -3.62 -0.07
C VAL A 81 -29.93 -4.97 -0.75
N GLU A 82 -30.59 -5.89 -0.04
CA GLU A 82 -31.09 -7.14 -0.58
C GLU A 82 -31.94 -6.82 -1.82
N GLY A 83 -31.41 -7.16 -2.99
CA GLY A 83 -32.21 -7.23 -4.21
C GLY A 83 -33.24 -8.35 -4.07
N GLN A 84 -34.51 -7.97 -4.09
CA GLN A 84 -35.70 -8.81 -4.23
C GLN A 84 -35.66 -9.73 -5.45
#